data_AF-A0A959B987-F1
#
_entry.id   AF-A0A959B987-F1
#
_cell.length_a   1.000
_cell.length_b   1.000
_cell.length_c   1.000
_cell.angle_alpha   90.00
_cell.angle_beta   90.00
_cell.angle_gamma   90.00
#
_symmetry.space_group_name_H-M   'P 1'
#
loop_
_entity.id
_entity.type
_entity.pdbx_description
1 polymer ?
#
loop_
_entity_poly.entity_id
_entity_poly.type
_entity_poly.pdbx_seq_one_letter_code
_entity_poly.pdbx_strand_id
1 'polypeptide(L)'
;MKQATRKQEVDIFCKKLADNFRQYCATHRLPEKLDNFTTYLIDQQLIDNSTIRQYAITELFKDLYPKNAYKKTQTVEQLAGRFNLTPRSIWNALRKQDK
;
A
#
# COMPACT_ATOMS: atom_id res chain seq x y z
N MET A 1 30.00 8.07 0.14
CA MET A 1 29.19 9.25 -0.26
C MET A 1 27.75 8.91 -0.69
N LYS A 2 27.45 7.78 -1.34
CA LYS A 2 26.08 7.44 -1.82
C LYS A 2 24.97 7.36 -0.75
N GLN A 3 25.28 6.97 0.50
CA GLN A 3 24.28 6.88 1.57
C GLN A 3 23.82 8.25 2.11
N ALA A 4 24.70 9.26 2.11
CA ALA A 4 24.37 10.58 2.65
C ALA A 4 23.36 11.33 1.76
N THR A 5 23.52 11.23 0.44
CA THR A 5 22.62 11.83 -0.54
C THR A 5 21.21 11.23 -0.45
N ARG A 6 21.11 9.90 -0.35
CA ARG A 6 19.82 9.19 -0.19
C ARG A 6 19.08 9.61 1.08
N LYS A 7 19.80 9.81 2.19
CA LYS A 7 19.17 10.24 3.45
C LYS A 7 18.60 11.66 3.32
N GLN A 8 19.36 12.58 2.73
CA GLN A 8 18.91 13.95 2.50
C GLN A 8 17.67 14.01 1.59
N GLU A 9 17.63 13.19 0.54
CA GLU A 9 16.46 13.08 -0.34
C GLU A 9 15.21 12.61 0.43
N VAL A 10 15.36 11.59 1.27
CA VAL A 10 14.26 11.08 2.12
C VAL A 10 13.81 12.13 3.13
N ASP A 11 14.75 12.84 3.78
CA ASP A 11 14.42 13.88 4.75
C ASP A 11 13.64 15.04 4.09
N ILE A 12 14.08 15.47 2.90
CA ILE A 12 13.37 16.50 2.10
C ILE A 12 11.99 16.00 1.68
N PHE A 13 11.91 14.76 1.19
CA PHE A 13 10.65 14.13 0.79
C PHE A 13 9.66 14.10 1.96
N CYS A 14 10.06 13.56 3.12
CA CYS A 14 9.21 13.49 4.31
C CYS A 14 8.74 14.87 4.77
N LYS A 15 9.63 15.87 4.78
CA LYS A 15 9.27 17.24 5.15
C LYS A 15 8.23 17.83 4.19
N LYS A 16 8.50 17.78 2.88
CA LYS A 16 7.59 18.33 1.87
C LYS A 16 6.26 17.58 1.84
N LEU A 17 6.28 16.27 2.02
CA LEU A 17 5.08 15.45 2.06
C LEU A 17 4.17 15.84 3.22
N ALA A 18 4.74 16.02 4.42
CA ALA A 18 3.99 16.44 5.60
C ALA A 18 3.41 17.85 5.44
N ASP A 19 4.21 18.81 4.96
CA ASP A 19 3.76 20.19 4.76
C ASP A 19 2.61 20.26 3.74
N ASN A 20 2.75 19.56 2.61
CA ASN A 20 1.73 19.53 1.57
C ASN A 20 0.46 18.81 2.03
N PHE A 21 0.58 17.73 2.81
CA PHE A 21 -0.58 17.03 3.37
C PHE A 21 -1.37 17.91 4.34
N ARG A 22 -0.68 18.68 5.21
CA ARG A 22 -1.34 19.65 6.10
C ARG A 22 -2.10 20.71 5.31
N GLN A 23 -1.48 21.22 4.24
CA GLN A 23 -2.12 22.20 3.37
C GLN A 23 -3.34 21.61 2.65
N TYR A 24 -3.26 20.37 2.16
CA TYR A 24 -4.40 19.65 1.59
C TYR A 24 -5.53 19.52 2.62
N CYS A 25 -5.24 19.07 3.84
CA CYS A 25 -6.23 18.96 4.90
C CYS A 25 -6.89 20.31 5.23
N ALA A 26 -6.11 21.38 5.35
CA ALA A 26 -6.62 22.73 5.58
C ALA A 26 -7.54 23.22 4.44
N THR A 27 -7.14 22.97 3.20
CA THR A 27 -7.89 23.37 1.99
C THR A 27 -9.22 22.64 1.88
N HIS A 28 -9.23 21.34 2.18
CA HIS A 28 -10.40 20.48 2.08
C HIS A 28 -11.21 20.38 3.38
N ARG A 29 -10.80 21.09 4.45
CA ARG A 29 -11.40 21.02 5.80
C ARG A 29 -11.47 19.60 6.35
N LEU A 30 -10.43 18.81 6.07
CA LEU A 30 -10.30 17.43 6.52
C LEU A 30 -9.43 17.38 7.79
N PRO A 31 -9.70 16.43 8.70
CA PRO A 31 -8.78 16.17 9.81
C PRO A 31 -7.51 15.48 9.32
N GLU A 32 -6.37 15.72 9.98
CA GLU A 32 -5.09 15.04 9.71
C GLU A 32 -5.12 13.58 10.22
N LYS A 33 -5.89 12.73 9.53
CA LYS A 33 -6.03 11.30 9.80
C LYS A 33 -5.31 10.47 8.75
N LEU A 34 -4.95 9.24 9.11
CA LEU A 34 -4.30 8.29 8.21
C LEU A 34 -5.10 8.07 6.93
N ASP A 35 -6.43 7.93 7.03
CA ASP A 35 -7.29 7.72 5.85
C ASP A 35 -7.15 8.88 4.83
N ASN A 36 -7.17 10.12 5.32
CA ASN A 36 -7.01 11.31 4.48
C ASN A 36 -5.58 11.41 3.94
N PHE A 37 -4.58 10.95 4.70
CA PHE A 37 -3.21 10.87 4.22
C PHE A 37 -3.09 9.87 3.07
N THR A 38 -3.68 8.68 3.20
CA THR A 38 -3.71 7.69 2.12
C THR A 38 -4.43 8.23 0.88
N THR A 39 -5.59 8.88 1.05
CA THR A 39 -6.28 9.55 -0.06
C THR A 39 -5.41 10.59 -0.72
N TYR A 40 -4.74 11.45 0.05
CA TYR A 40 -3.82 12.46 -0.47
C TYR A 40 -2.67 11.82 -1.30
N LEU A 41 -2.08 10.72 -0.84
CA LEU A 41 -1.03 10.01 -1.58
C LEU A 41 -1.53 9.47 -2.93
N ILE A 42 -2.78 9.01 -3.00
CA ILE A 42 -3.41 8.54 -4.24
C ILE A 42 -3.70 9.73 -5.17
N ASP A 43 -4.32 10.79 -4.65
CA ASP A 43 -4.71 11.97 -5.42
C ASP A 43 -3.50 12.67 -6.05
N GLN A 44 -2.39 12.74 -5.32
CA GLN A 44 -1.12 13.30 -5.81
C GLN A 44 -0.30 12.31 -6.65
N GLN A 45 -0.84 11.12 -6.95
CA GLN A 45 -0.16 10.06 -7.72
C GLN A 45 1.20 9.63 -7.13
N LEU A 46 1.38 9.81 -5.82
CA LEU A 46 2.59 9.39 -5.10
C LEU A 46 2.59 7.88 -4.85
N ILE A 47 1.41 7.28 -4.74
CA ILE A 47 1.20 5.84 -4.69
C ILE A 47 0.07 5.50 -5.64
N ASP A 48 0.24 4.46 -6.46
CA ASP A 48 -0.81 4.00 -7.35
C ASP A 48 -1.73 2.97 -6.68
N ASN A 49 -2.96 2.87 -7.19
CA ASN A 49 -3.94 1.90 -6.70
C ASN A 49 -3.45 0.45 -6.81
N SER A 50 -2.53 0.16 -7.74
CA SER A 50 -1.96 -1.17 -7.91
C SER A 50 -1.02 -1.53 -6.76
N THR A 51 -0.19 -0.59 -6.28
CA THR A 51 0.68 -0.78 -5.11
C THR A 51 -0.12 -0.96 -3.83
N ILE A 52 -1.18 -0.15 -3.63
CA ILE A 52 -2.05 -0.27 -2.45
C ILE A 52 -2.73 -1.66 -2.43
N ARG A 53 -3.29 -2.06 -3.56
CA ARG A 53 -3.92 -3.38 -3.71
C ARG A 53 -2.92 -4.50 -3.44
N GLN A 54 -1.72 -4.40 -4.00
CA GLN A 54 -0.67 -5.40 -3.80
C GLN A 54 -0.31 -5.52 -2.32
N TYR A 55 -0.07 -4.40 -1.65
CA TYR A 55 0.21 -4.36 -0.21
C TYR A 55 -0.92 -5.04 0.59
N ALA A 56 -2.18 -4.66 0.35
CA ALA A 56 -3.32 -5.22 1.06
C ALA A 56 -3.49 -6.73 0.83
N ILE A 57 -3.31 -7.22 -0.41
CA ILE A 57 -3.36 -8.65 -0.73
C ILE A 57 -2.25 -9.40 0.02
N THR A 58 -1.03 -8.87 0.02
CA THR A 58 0.12 -9.50 0.67
C THR A 58 -0.06 -9.60 2.17
N GLU A 59 -0.44 -8.51 2.84
CA GLU A 59 -0.61 -8.51 4.30
C GLU A 59 -1.75 -9.45 4.72
N LEU A 60 -2.89 -9.39 4.02
CA LEU A 60 -3.99 -10.32 4.29
C LEU A 60 -3.63 -11.78 4.00
N PHE A 61 -2.78 -12.04 3.00
CA PHE A 61 -2.29 -13.39 2.75
C PHE A 61 -1.44 -13.89 3.91
N LYS A 62 -0.54 -13.08 4.47
CA LYS A 62 0.27 -13.45 5.64
C LYS A 62 -0.60 -13.81 6.85
N ASP A 63 -1.70 -13.09 7.04
CA ASP A 63 -2.65 -13.35 8.13
C ASP A 63 -3.51 -14.59 7.91
N LEU A 64 -3.96 -14.83 6.68
CA LEU A 64 -4.89 -15.90 6.34
C LEU A 64 -4.20 -17.24 6.07
N TYR A 65 -2.97 -17.22 5.58
CA TYR A 65 -2.26 -18.44 5.19
C TYR A 65 -2.08 -19.41 6.36
N PRO A 66 -1.67 -18.99 7.57
CA PRO A 66 -1.65 -19.86 8.75
C PRO A 66 -3.05 -20.31 9.18
N LYS A 67 -4.05 -19.42 9.10
CA LYS A 67 -5.45 -19.71 9.51
C LYS A 67 -6.11 -20.76 8.61
N ASN A 68 -5.70 -20.82 7.35
CA ASN A 68 -6.14 -21.81 6.39
C ASN A 68 -5.27 -23.08 6.39
N ALA A 69 -4.62 -23.39 7.52
CA ALA A 69 -3.74 -24.57 7.66
C ALA A 69 -2.66 -24.64 6.57
N TYR A 70 -2.10 -23.49 6.19
CA TYR A 70 -1.07 -23.36 5.16
C TYR A 70 -1.51 -23.86 3.77
N LYS A 71 -2.81 -23.88 3.49
CA LYS A 71 -3.36 -24.21 2.17
C LYS A 71 -3.34 -22.97 1.28
N LYS A 72 -2.32 -22.89 0.44
CA LYS A 72 -2.06 -21.72 -0.42
C LYS A 72 -3.20 -21.44 -1.40
N THR A 73 -3.67 -22.47 -2.10
CA THR A 73 -4.78 -22.37 -3.06
C THR A 73 -6.06 -21.87 -2.40
N GLN A 74 -6.44 -22.44 -1.25
CA GLN A 74 -7.63 -22.04 -0.51
C GLN A 74 -7.54 -20.57 -0.04
N THR A 75 -6.36 -20.15 0.41
CA THR A 75 -6.12 -18.76 0.82
C THR A 75 -6.24 -17.80 -0.37
N VAL A 76 -5.73 -18.20 -1.53
CA VAL A 76 -5.82 -17.41 -2.76
C VAL A 76 -7.27 -17.29 -3.24
N GLU A 77 -8.05 -18.36 -3.20
CA GLU A 77 -9.48 -18.32 -3.58
C GLU A 77 -10.29 -17.42 -2.64
N GLN A 78 -10.01 -17.48 -1.34
CA GLN A 78 -10.65 -16.60 -0.36
C GLN A 78 -10.31 -15.13 -0.62
N LEU A 79 -9.06 -14.80 -0.94
CA LEU A 79 -8.64 -13.45 -1.29
C LEU A 79 -9.25 -13.00 -2.62
N ALA A 80 -9.33 -13.88 -3.62
CA ALA A 80 -9.96 -13.60 -4.90
C ALA A 80 -11.42 -13.16 -4.71
N GLY A 81 -12.17 -13.87 -3.86
CA GLY A 81 -13.53 -13.48 -3.48
C GLY A 81 -13.60 -12.12 -2.77
N ARG A 82 -12.70 -11.85 -1.80
CA ARG A 82 -12.70 -10.59 -1.03
C ARG A 82 -12.40 -9.36 -1.87
N PHE A 83 -11.47 -9.48 -2.81
CA PHE A 83 -11.05 -8.36 -3.65
C PHE A 83 -11.85 -8.26 -4.96
N ASN A 84 -12.78 -9.18 -5.21
CA ASN A 84 -13.48 -9.34 -6.49
C ASN A 84 -12.50 -9.43 -7.67
N LEU A 85 -11.49 -10.30 -7.53
CA LEU A 85 -10.43 -10.52 -8.51
C LEU A 85 -10.36 -11.99 -8.90
N THR A 86 -9.69 -12.27 -10.01
CA THR A 86 -9.38 -13.66 -10.36
C THR A 86 -8.27 -14.21 -9.45
N PRO A 87 -8.25 -15.53 -9.16
CA PRO A 87 -7.12 -16.16 -8.47
C PRO A 87 -5.76 -15.85 -9.12
N ARG A 88 -5.71 -15.76 -10.45
CA ARG A 88 -4.51 -15.39 -11.22
C ARG A 88 -4.01 -13.99 -10.86
N SER A 89 -4.91 -13.02 -10.69
CA SER A 89 -4.56 -11.66 -10.27
C SER A 89 -3.95 -11.64 -8.86
N ILE A 90 -4.49 -12.45 -7.93
CA ILE A 90 -3.94 -12.60 -6.58
C ILE A 90 -2.53 -13.23 -6.64
N TRP A 91 -2.36 -14.29 -7.42
CA TRP A 91 -1.05 -14.92 -7.64
C TRP A 91 0.00 -13.95 -8.17
N ASN A 92 -0.39 -13.09 -9.13
CA ASN A 92 0.50 -12.07 -9.67
C ASN A 92 0.90 -11.01 -8.62
N ALA A 93 -0.04 -10.62 -7.75
CA ALA A 93 0.23 -9.69 -6.65
C ALA A 93 1.22 -10.29 -5.64
N LEU A 94 1.08 -11.58 -5.31
CA LEU A 94 1.97 -12.29 -4.38
C LEU A 94 3.38 -12.52 -4.97
N ARG A 95 3.49 -12.86 -6.27
CA ARG A 95 4.79 -13.13 -6.93
C ARG A 95 5.72 -11.92 -7.01
N LYS A 96 5.20 -10.70 -6.98
CA LYS A 96 6.03 -9.49 -7.02
C LYS A 96 6.91 -9.30 -5.76
N GLN A 97 6.65 -10.05 -4.67
CA GLN A 97 7.46 -10.01 -3.45
C GLN A 97 8.64 -10.99 -3.44
N ASP A 98 8.68 -11.96 -4.37
CA ASP A 98 9.76 -12.95 -4.46
C ASP A 98 10.98 -12.45 -5.28
N LYS A 99 11.06 -11.13 -5.55
CA LYS A 99 12.17 -10.46 -6.25
C LYS A 99 12.77 -9.38 -5.37
#